data_AF-A0A925H3G5-F1
#
_entry.id   AF-A0A925H3G5-F1
#
_cell.length_a   1.000
_cell.length_b   1.000
_cell.length_c   1.000
_cell.angle_alpha   90.00
_cell.angle_beta   90.00
_cell.angle_gamma   90.00
#
_symmetry.space_group_name_H-M   'P 1'
#
loop_
_entity.id
_entity.type
_entity.pdbx_description
1 polymer ?
#
loop_
_entity_poly.entity_id
_entity_poly.type
_entity_poly.pdbx_seq_one_letter_code
_entity_poly.pdbx_strand_id
1 'polypeptide(L)'
;IEPKEDIEIKVSNFFTKINHPVLTNLALDMGGLKTDLVYPREMPDIFRGTQMTLIGRYENAGDLRAATLRLTGRTGRQERSFAYNNIDFPLTEERNDFLPRLWATRRVGWLMEQVRSSGEQKELTDEIVDLGTRYGIVTPYTSYLALEPGMGGTEEAVRVTAGDRRGRPAQPMSRPDANRSGGGVGGSLSARDMNAPPPPSPVMKEDAKAKTGAVAVRESKRARAQQDIVRVESDAPSTVVRKVGDKTFYLREGVWTDSEFKQEAKLPETALEFGGEEYFALLKREPQLARFFALGERVVVVYKGRIYRVSSKQ
;
A
#
# COMPACT_ATOMS: atom_id res chain seq x y z
N ILE A 1 -7.01 -14.17 -20.18
CA ILE A 1 -7.82 -14.60 -21.33
C ILE A 1 -7.12 -15.82 -21.86
N GLU A 2 -7.65 -17.00 -21.58
CA GLU A 2 -7.06 -18.24 -22.08
C GLU A 2 -7.45 -18.48 -23.54
N PRO A 3 -6.65 -19.21 -24.33
CA PRO A 3 -6.77 -19.24 -25.79
C PRO A 3 -8.00 -19.99 -26.37
N LYS A 4 -9.05 -20.25 -25.60
CA LYS A 4 -10.27 -20.96 -26.02
C LYS A 4 -11.56 -20.47 -25.35
N GLU A 5 -11.55 -19.33 -24.65
CA GLU A 5 -12.79 -18.75 -24.12
C GLU A 5 -13.59 -18.07 -25.23
N ASP A 6 -14.91 -18.24 -25.22
CA ASP A 6 -15.83 -17.62 -26.16
C ASP A 6 -15.94 -16.11 -25.88
N ILE A 7 -15.11 -15.35 -26.60
CA ILE A 7 -14.94 -13.90 -26.44
C ILE A 7 -16.28 -13.19 -26.67
N GLU A 8 -17.16 -13.71 -27.53
CA GLU A 8 -18.43 -13.08 -27.87
C GLU A 8 -19.41 -13.03 -26.69
N ILE A 9 -19.42 -14.05 -25.82
CA ILE A 9 -20.29 -14.10 -24.64
C ILE A 9 -19.82 -13.12 -23.55
N LYS A 10 -18.50 -13.03 -23.32
CA LYS A 10 -17.94 -12.05 -22.38
C LYS A 10 -18.10 -10.62 -22.88
N VAL A 11 -17.91 -10.41 -24.18
CA VAL A 11 -18.09 -9.11 -24.83
C VAL A 11 -19.56 -8.69 -24.82
N SER A 12 -20.51 -9.59 -25.10
CA SER A 12 -21.96 -9.30 -25.05
C SER A 12 -22.47 -9.00 -23.64
N ASN A 13 -21.99 -9.73 -22.63
CA ASN A 13 -22.31 -9.45 -21.23
C ASN A 13 -21.68 -8.13 -20.73
N PHE A 14 -20.52 -7.74 -21.26
CA PHE A 14 -19.91 -6.44 -21.02
C PHE A 14 -20.71 -5.32 -21.68
N PHE A 15 -21.10 -5.47 -22.95
CA PHE A 15 -21.95 -4.50 -23.67
C PHE A 15 -23.32 -4.31 -23.03
N THR A 16 -23.98 -5.38 -22.58
CA THR A 16 -25.31 -5.27 -21.94
C THR A 16 -25.24 -4.55 -20.59
N LYS A 17 -24.14 -4.70 -19.85
CA LYS A 17 -23.92 -3.98 -18.58
C LYS A 17 -23.58 -2.51 -18.79
N ILE A 18 -22.85 -2.16 -19.85
CA ILE A 18 -22.39 -0.78 -20.12
C ILE A 18 -23.41 0.04 -20.91
N ASN A 19 -24.28 -0.58 -21.70
CA ASN A 19 -25.22 0.16 -22.56
C ASN A 19 -26.45 0.73 -21.81
N HIS A 20 -26.59 0.46 -20.51
CA HIS A 20 -27.73 0.95 -19.72
C HIS A 20 -27.27 1.57 -18.40
N PRO A 21 -26.85 2.85 -18.41
CA PRO A 21 -26.68 3.58 -17.16
C PRO A 21 -28.04 3.64 -16.45
N VAL A 22 -28.04 3.22 -15.19
CA VAL A 22 -29.20 3.25 -14.30
C VAL A 22 -29.37 4.65 -13.72
N LEU A 23 -28.26 5.31 -13.39
CA LEU A 23 -28.24 6.65 -12.84
C LEU A 23 -26.99 7.40 -13.32
N THR A 24 -27.19 8.54 -14.00
CA THR A 24 -26.11 9.41 -14.48
C THR A 24 -26.12 10.77 -13.80
N ASN A 25 -25.08 11.58 -14.00
CA ASN A 25 -24.97 12.94 -13.45
C ASN A 25 -25.21 12.95 -11.93
N LEU A 26 -24.49 12.08 -11.24
CA LEU A 26 -24.66 11.89 -9.81
C LEU A 26 -24.21 13.15 -9.05
N ALA A 27 -25.00 13.53 -8.05
CA ALA A 27 -24.60 14.47 -7.03
C ALA A 27 -25.03 13.94 -5.67
N LEU A 28 -24.16 14.05 -4.66
CA LEU A 28 -24.43 13.62 -3.31
C LEU A 28 -24.39 14.85 -2.41
N ASP A 29 -25.55 15.19 -1.87
CA ASP A 29 -25.69 16.19 -0.83
C ASP A 29 -25.49 15.52 0.53
N MET A 30 -24.46 15.98 1.24
CA MET A 30 -24.10 15.49 2.57
C MET A 30 -24.94 16.17 3.69
N GLY A 31 -25.93 16.99 3.30
CA GLY A 31 -26.75 17.80 4.18
C GLY A 31 -25.91 18.91 4.82
N GLY A 32 -25.62 18.75 6.11
CA GLY A 32 -24.75 19.66 6.87
C GLY A 32 -23.39 19.08 7.23
N LEU A 33 -23.08 17.85 6.81
CA LEU A 33 -21.84 17.18 7.18
C LEU A 33 -20.66 17.80 6.44
N LYS A 34 -19.65 18.25 7.20
CA LYS A 34 -18.38 18.70 6.63
C LYS A 34 -17.54 17.48 6.26
N THR A 35 -17.30 17.30 4.97
CA THR A 35 -16.49 16.19 4.45
C THR A 35 -15.30 16.67 3.67
N ASP A 36 -14.19 15.97 3.80
CA ASP A 36 -12.96 16.19 3.07
C ASP A 36 -12.44 14.87 2.47
N LEU A 37 -11.59 15.01 1.45
CA LEU A 37 -10.85 13.89 0.87
C LEU A 37 -11.76 12.69 0.51
N VAL A 38 -12.89 12.97 -0.15
CA VAL A 38 -13.85 11.97 -0.62
C VAL A 38 -13.40 11.40 -1.98
N TYR A 39 -13.48 10.08 -2.13
CA TYR A 39 -13.05 9.33 -3.31
C TYR A 39 -14.13 8.36 -3.81
N PRO A 40 -14.29 8.21 -5.14
CA PRO A 40 -13.60 8.98 -6.19
C PRO A 40 -13.97 10.48 -6.18
N ARG A 41 -13.07 11.33 -6.68
CA ARG A 41 -13.27 12.80 -6.71
C ARG A 41 -14.35 13.21 -7.69
N GLU A 42 -14.46 12.48 -8.78
CA GLU A 42 -15.56 12.57 -9.74
C GLU A 42 -16.43 11.34 -9.58
N MET A 43 -17.74 11.53 -9.47
CA MET A 43 -18.67 10.41 -9.32
C MET A 43 -19.03 9.85 -10.71
N PRO A 44 -18.59 8.61 -11.03
CA PRO A 44 -18.94 7.99 -12.29
C PRO A 44 -20.42 7.60 -12.32
N ASP A 45 -20.96 7.45 -13.52
CA ASP A 45 -22.32 6.93 -13.71
C ASP A 45 -22.45 5.50 -13.17
N ILE A 46 -23.63 5.16 -12.63
CA ILE A 46 -23.94 3.83 -12.13
C ILE A 46 -24.61 3.01 -13.24
N PHE A 47 -24.00 1.88 -13.57
CA PHE A 47 -24.48 0.95 -14.57
C PHE A 47 -25.16 -0.26 -13.93
N ARG A 48 -26.03 -0.94 -14.68
CA ARG A 48 -26.74 -2.13 -14.18
C ARG A 48 -25.74 -3.20 -13.73
N GLY A 49 -25.91 -3.69 -12.50
CA GLY A 49 -25.05 -4.72 -11.91
C GLY A 49 -23.68 -4.21 -11.47
N THR A 50 -23.52 -2.89 -11.34
CA THR A 50 -22.33 -2.26 -10.75
C THR A 50 -22.68 -1.63 -9.40
N GLN A 51 -21.66 -1.38 -8.60
CA GLN A 51 -21.77 -0.66 -7.33
C GLN A 51 -20.72 0.46 -7.32
N MET A 52 -21.14 1.66 -6.97
CA MET A 52 -20.25 2.77 -6.66
C MET A 52 -20.09 2.86 -5.15
N THR A 53 -18.85 2.90 -4.68
CA THR A 53 -18.53 3.12 -3.26
C THR A 53 -17.80 4.44 -3.13
N LEU A 54 -18.35 5.33 -2.30
CA LEU A 54 -17.70 6.55 -1.88
C LEU A 54 -17.05 6.33 -0.52
N ILE A 55 -15.82 6.82 -0.36
CA ILE A 55 -15.14 6.83 0.93
C ILE A 55 -14.47 8.18 1.14
N GLY A 56 -14.62 8.74 2.33
CA GLY A 56 -14.08 10.05 2.66
C GLY A 56 -13.92 10.21 4.16
N ARG A 57 -13.51 11.40 4.54
CA ARG A 57 -13.38 11.81 5.93
C ARG A 57 -14.44 12.87 6.23
N TYR A 58 -14.84 12.93 7.50
CA TYR A 58 -15.73 13.95 8.00
C TYR A 58 -15.15 14.58 9.26
N GLU A 59 -15.58 15.80 9.54
CA GLU A 59 -15.18 16.54 10.72
C GLU A 59 -16.42 16.98 11.50
N ASN A 60 -16.50 16.54 12.75
CA ASN A 60 -17.58 16.87 13.66
C ASN A 60 -17.03 17.43 14.99
N ALA A 61 -17.73 18.38 15.59
CA ALA A 61 -17.44 18.85 16.95
C ALA A 61 -18.02 17.94 18.05
N GLY A 62 -18.96 17.07 17.68
CA GLY A 62 -19.70 16.16 18.56
C GLY A 62 -20.32 15.03 17.74
N ASP A 63 -20.94 14.05 18.40
CA ASP A 63 -21.70 13.02 17.70
C ASP A 63 -22.82 13.66 16.88
N LEU A 64 -22.81 13.44 15.57
CA LEU A 64 -23.93 13.82 14.71
C LEU A 64 -24.84 12.61 14.56
N ARG A 65 -26.10 12.77 14.94
CA ARG A 65 -27.11 11.71 14.86
C ARG A 65 -28.18 12.06 13.87
N ALA A 66 -28.75 11.01 13.28
CA ALA A 66 -29.88 11.10 12.38
C ALA A 66 -29.68 12.07 11.19
N ALA A 67 -28.48 12.10 10.63
CA ALA A 67 -28.21 12.85 9.41
C ALA A 67 -29.00 12.28 8.22
N THR A 68 -29.37 13.18 7.30
CA THR A 68 -29.99 12.82 6.02
C THR A 68 -29.02 13.14 4.89
N LEU A 69 -28.67 12.12 4.11
CA LEU A 69 -27.92 12.26 2.87
C LEU A 69 -28.87 12.18 1.69
N ARG A 70 -28.62 12.95 0.63
CA ARG A 70 -29.47 12.94 -0.58
C ARG A 70 -28.62 12.70 -1.81
N LEU A 71 -28.88 11.58 -2.49
CA LEU A 71 -28.31 11.28 -3.80
C LEU A 71 -29.29 11.75 -4.87
N THR A 72 -28.81 12.56 -5.82
CA THR A 72 -29.53 12.94 -7.03
C THR A 72 -28.82 12.41 -8.26
N GLY A 73 -29.58 12.14 -9.31
CA GLY A 73 -29.06 11.74 -10.61
C GLY A 73 -30.17 11.62 -11.64
N ARG A 74 -29.85 11.11 -12.83
CA ARG A 74 -30.78 11.01 -13.95
C ARG A 74 -30.94 9.57 -14.41
N THR A 75 -32.19 9.17 -14.61
CA THR A 75 -32.52 7.91 -15.30
C THR A 75 -33.21 8.26 -16.61
N GLY A 76 -32.50 8.10 -17.72
CA GLY A 76 -32.92 8.66 -19.01
C GLY A 76 -33.02 10.19 -18.93
N ARG A 77 -34.20 10.75 -19.19
CA ARG A 77 -34.42 12.22 -19.12
C ARG A 77 -34.90 12.71 -17.75
N GLN A 78 -35.37 11.81 -16.89
CA GLN A 78 -35.98 12.15 -15.60
C GLN A 78 -34.92 12.27 -14.51
N GLU A 79 -35.05 13.29 -13.68
CA GLU A 79 -34.29 13.42 -12.45
C GLU A 79 -34.87 12.49 -11.37
N ARG A 80 -34.00 11.90 -10.57
CA ARG A 80 -34.33 11.01 -9.45
C ARG A 80 -33.58 11.49 -8.22
N SER A 81 -34.26 11.46 -7.08
CA SER A 81 -33.69 11.81 -5.78
C SER A 81 -33.96 10.68 -4.79
N PHE A 82 -32.93 10.29 -4.05
CA PHE A 82 -32.96 9.27 -3.03
C PHE A 82 -32.47 9.88 -1.72
N ALA A 83 -33.29 9.79 -0.68
CA ALA A 83 -32.95 10.27 0.66
C ALA A 83 -32.61 9.09 1.57
N TYR A 84 -31.46 9.16 2.22
CA TYR A 84 -31.01 8.20 3.22
C TYR A 84 -31.03 8.89 4.58
N ASN A 85 -32.01 8.55 5.40
CA ASN A 85 -32.24 9.16 6.71
C ASN A 85 -31.62 8.31 7.82
N ASN A 86 -31.52 8.91 9.01
CA ASN A 86 -31.13 8.21 10.24
C ASN A 86 -29.70 7.65 10.18
N ILE A 87 -28.75 8.40 9.58
CA ILE A 87 -27.34 8.02 9.53
C ILE A 87 -26.58 8.73 10.65
N ASP A 88 -25.83 7.96 11.44
CA ASP A 88 -25.02 8.48 12.55
C ASP A 88 -23.55 8.62 12.15
N PHE A 89 -22.95 9.73 12.56
CA PHE A 89 -21.53 10.07 12.38
C PHE A 89 -20.91 10.40 13.75
N PRO A 90 -20.49 9.39 14.53
CA PRO A 90 -19.92 9.59 15.86
C PRO A 90 -18.56 10.27 15.81
N LEU A 91 -18.10 10.85 16.92
CA LEU A 91 -16.72 11.36 17.01
C LEU A 91 -15.67 10.25 16.90
N THR A 92 -15.96 9.11 17.52
CA THR A 92 -15.07 7.96 17.57
C THR A 92 -15.87 6.70 17.30
N GLU A 93 -15.39 5.87 16.38
CA GLU A 93 -15.93 4.55 16.10
C GLU A 93 -14.77 3.57 15.96
N GLU A 94 -14.79 2.50 16.75
CA GLU A 94 -13.70 1.53 16.83
C GLU A 94 -14.08 0.19 16.20
N ARG A 95 -15.37 -0.01 15.86
CA ARG A 95 -15.86 -1.25 15.21
C ARG A 95 -15.44 -1.34 13.74
N ASN A 96 -15.20 -0.20 13.10
CA ASN A 96 -14.89 -0.10 11.68
C ASN A 96 -13.41 0.26 11.44
N ASP A 97 -12.50 -0.42 12.15
CA ASP A 97 -11.05 -0.18 12.14
C ASP A 97 -10.37 -0.44 10.77
N PHE A 98 -11.09 -1.05 9.84
CA PHE A 98 -10.65 -1.24 8.45
C PHE A 98 -10.84 0.02 7.58
N LEU A 99 -11.75 0.93 7.94
CA LEU A 99 -12.08 2.11 7.14
C LEU A 99 -10.89 3.07 6.96
N PRO A 100 -10.09 3.41 7.99
CA PRO A 100 -8.96 4.33 7.81
C PRO A 100 -7.96 3.84 6.75
N ARG A 101 -7.62 2.54 6.75
CA ARG A 101 -6.72 1.95 5.75
C ARG A 101 -7.36 1.90 4.36
N LEU A 102 -8.65 1.59 4.28
CA LEU A 102 -9.38 1.59 3.01
C LEU A 102 -9.37 3.01 2.40
N TRP A 103 -9.63 4.04 3.21
CA TRP A 103 -9.56 5.44 2.79
C TRP A 103 -8.16 5.81 2.32
N ALA A 104 -7.14 5.51 3.12
CA ALA A 104 -5.75 5.82 2.80
C ALA A 104 -5.30 5.16 1.48
N THR A 105 -5.74 3.91 1.23
CA THR A 105 -5.45 3.22 -0.03
C THR A 105 -6.08 3.94 -1.23
N ARG A 106 -7.30 4.47 -1.09
CA ARG A 106 -7.93 5.27 -2.15
C ARG A 106 -7.22 6.62 -2.35
N ARG A 107 -6.83 7.30 -1.28
CA ARG A 107 -6.07 8.56 -1.34
C ARG A 107 -4.72 8.36 -2.03
N VAL A 108 -3.96 7.34 -1.62
CA VAL A 108 -2.68 6.97 -2.25
C VAL A 108 -2.89 6.67 -3.74
N GLY A 109 -3.91 5.88 -4.10
CA GLY A 109 -4.21 5.60 -5.50
C GLY A 109 -4.49 6.88 -6.32
N TRP A 110 -5.23 7.82 -5.75
CA TRP A 110 -5.46 9.13 -6.38
C TRP A 110 -4.18 9.96 -6.51
N LEU A 111 -3.34 10.01 -5.47
CA LEU A 111 -2.07 10.74 -5.48
C LEU A 111 -1.12 10.18 -6.53
N MET A 112 -1.01 8.85 -6.63
CA MET A 112 -0.22 8.17 -7.65
C MET A 112 -0.71 8.53 -9.07
N GLU A 113 -2.02 8.68 -9.28
CA GLU A 113 -2.57 9.12 -10.56
C GLU A 113 -2.23 10.59 -10.87
N GLN A 114 -2.23 11.45 -9.85
CA GLN A 114 -1.76 12.83 -10.01
C GLN A 114 -0.28 12.89 -10.37
N VAL A 115 0.56 12.07 -9.73
CA VAL A 115 1.99 11.95 -10.06
C VAL A 115 2.19 11.48 -11.51
N ARG A 116 1.42 10.50 -11.97
CA ARG A 116 1.49 10.03 -13.37
C ARG A 116 1.07 11.11 -14.37
N SER A 117 0.07 11.90 -14.04
CA SER A 117 -0.50 12.91 -14.94
C SER A 117 0.30 14.21 -14.97
N SER A 118 0.85 14.63 -13.83
CA SER A 118 1.46 15.96 -13.64
C SER A 118 2.95 15.91 -13.29
N GLY A 119 3.53 14.71 -13.18
CA GLY A 119 4.91 14.50 -12.72
C GLY A 119 5.06 14.43 -11.20
N GLU A 120 6.25 14.05 -10.76
CA GLU A 120 6.58 13.99 -9.33
C GLU A 120 6.68 15.39 -8.73
N GLN A 121 5.97 15.62 -7.63
CA GLN A 121 6.02 16.84 -6.83
C GLN A 121 6.26 16.45 -5.38
N LYS A 122 7.10 17.21 -4.68
CA LYS A 122 7.49 16.91 -3.30
C LYS A 122 6.26 16.75 -2.39
N GLU A 123 5.25 17.61 -2.52
CA GLU A 123 4.03 17.53 -1.72
C GLU A 123 3.26 16.21 -1.93
N LEU A 124 3.11 15.77 -3.20
CA LEU A 124 2.43 14.51 -3.51
C LEU A 124 3.22 13.32 -2.98
N THR A 125 4.54 13.30 -3.21
CA THR A 125 5.42 12.23 -2.75
C THR A 125 5.46 12.14 -1.23
N ASP A 126 5.60 13.29 -0.54
CA ASP A 126 5.59 13.35 0.92
C ASP A 126 4.28 12.82 1.50
N GLU A 127 3.13 13.17 0.90
CA GLU A 127 1.83 12.65 1.36
C GLU A 127 1.69 11.14 1.09
N ILE A 128 2.19 10.63 -0.05
CA ILE A 128 2.21 9.20 -0.33
C ILE A 128 3.06 8.46 0.72
N VAL A 129 4.22 9.00 1.09
CA VAL A 129 5.09 8.42 2.13
C VAL A 129 4.41 8.47 3.51
N ASP A 130 3.79 9.60 3.89
CA ASP A 130 3.07 9.72 5.18
C ASP A 130 1.93 8.71 5.27
N LEU A 131 1.08 8.62 4.24
CA LEU A 131 -0.02 7.65 4.22
C LEU A 131 0.48 6.21 4.12
N GLY A 132 1.52 5.99 3.32
CA GLY A 132 2.17 4.69 3.15
C GLY A 132 2.68 4.16 4.48
N THR A 133 3.39 4.99 5.23
CA THR A 133 3.94 4.64 6.54
C THR A 133 2.87 4.58 7.63
N ARG A 134 1.95 5.54 7.71
CA ARG A 134 0.88 5.49 8.71
C ARG A 134 0.00 4.25 8.59
N TYR A 135 -0.39 3.88 7.37
CA TYR A 135 -1.37 2.82 7.14
C TYR A 135 -0.75 1.50 6.64
N GLY A 136 0.58 1.38 6.60
CA GLY A 136 1.27 0.19 6.14
C GLY A 136 0.88 -0.17 4.69
N ILE A 137 0.85 0.83 3.82
CA ILE A 137 0.54 0.67 2.40
C ILE A 137 1.86 0.64 1.64
N VAL A 138 2.08 -0.43 0.88
CA VAL A 138 3.27 -0.57 0.02
C VAL A 138 3.08 0.30 -1.21
N THR A 139 4.01 1.21 -1.42
CA THR A 139 4.07 2.13 -2.57
C THR A 139 5.50 2.14 -3.12
N PRO A 140 5.72 2.62 -4.36
CA PRO A 140 7.08 2.82 -4.89
C PRO A 140 7.96 3.76 -4.04
N TYR A 141 7.35 4.55 -3.15
CA TYR A 141 8.04 5.49 -2.28
C TYR A 141 8.28 4.94 -0.85
N THR A 142 7.93 3.68 -0.58
CA THR A 142 8.04 3.08 0.76
C THR A 142 8.64 1.67 0.71
N SER A 143 9.55 1.36 1.62
CA SER A 143 10.19 0.03 1.77
C SER A 143 9.85 -0.60 3.12
N TYR A 144 9.42 -1.86 3.14
CA TYR A 144 9.10 -2.62 4.37
C TYR A 144 9.65 -4.03 4.34
N LEU A 145 9.93 -4.59 5.52
CA LEU A 145 10.16 -6.02 5.70
C LEU A 145 8.95 -6.65 6.38
N ALA A 146 8.21 -7.47 5.64
CA ALA A 146 7.14 -8.29 6.20
C ALA A 146 7.73 -9.64 6.63
N LEU A 147 7.62 -9.97 7.92
CA LEU A 147 7.95 -11.29 8.45
C LEU A 147 6.65 -12.06 8.69
N GLU A 148 6.54 -13.28 8.15
CA GLU A 148 5.37 -14.12 8.36
C GLU A 148 5.24 -14.58 9.83
N PRO A 149 4.01 -14.77 10.36
CA PRO A 149 3.82 -15.35 11.69
C PRO A 149 4.48 -16.73 11.78
N GLY A 150 5.49 -16.86 12.65
CA GLY A 150 6.30 -18.07 12.79
C GLY A 150 7.74 -17.94 12.27
N MET A 151 8.07 -16.90 11.50
CA MET A 151 9.46 -16.58 11.11
C MET A 151 10.21 -15.73 12.14
N GLY A 152 9.55 -15.27 13.20
CA GLY A 152 10.18 -14.62 14.35
C GLY A 152 10.77 -15.64 15.33
N GLY A 153 11.61 -16.54 14.84
CA GLY A 153 12.35 -17.50 15.65
C GLY A 153 13.64 -16.87 16.16
N THR A 154 13.68 -16.68 17.48
CA THR A 154 14.82 -16.36 18.35
C THR A 154 15.63 -15.10 18.06
N GLU A 155 15.98 -14.39 19.13
CA GLU A 155 16.84 -13.21 19.18
C GLU A 155 18.29 -13.46 18.67
N GLU A 156 18.57 -14.59 18.01
CA GLU A 156 19.88 -14.97 17.49
C GLU A 156 20.13 -14.54 16.03
N ALA A 157 19.10 -14.20 15.24
CA ALA A 157 19.29 -13.85 13.83
C ALA A 157 19.88 -12.44 13.58
N VAL A 158 20.07 -11.62 14.62
CA VAL A 158 20.69 -10.27 14.54
C VAL A 158 22.18 -10.28 14.90
N ARG A 159 22.78 -11.46 15.15
CA ARG A 159 24.24 -11.60 15.31
C ARG A 159 24.89 -12.29 14.10
N VAL A 160 24.91 -11.60 12.98
CA VAL A 160 25.74 -11.92 11.81
C VAL A 160 26.24 -10.55 11.32
N THR A 161 27.49 -10.10 11.41
CA THR A 161 28.81 -10.72 11.54
C THR A 161 29.79 -9.61 11.92
N ALA A 162 30.35 -9.65 13.13
CA ALA A 162 31.53 -8.87 13.48
C ALA A 162 32.44 -9.75 14.33
N GLY A 163 33.42 -10.37 13.68
CA GLY A 163 34.46 -11.19 14.32
C GLY A 163 34.23 -12.70 14.18
N ASP A 164 34.85 -13.31 13.17
CA ASP A 164 36.02 -14.18 13.40
C ASP A 164 36.50 -14.73 12.05
N ARG A 165 37.53 -14.09 11.48
CA ARG A 165 38.29 -14.66 10.37
C ARG A 165 39.38 -15.54 10.98
N ARG A 166 39.09 -16.82 11.23
CA ARG A 166 40.13 -17.82 11.44
C ARG A 166 39.68 -19.24 11.05
N GLY A 167 39.97 -19.57 9.80
CA GLY A 167 40.48 -20.87 9.34
C GLY A 167 39.66 -22.13 9.61
N ARG A 168 39.16 -22.75 8.53
CA ARG A 168 39.46 -24.15 8.13
C ARG A 168 38.79 -24.50 6.78
N PRO A 169 39.27 -25.54 6.06
CA PRO A 169 39.39 -25.54 4.61
C PRO A 169 38.23 -26.26 3.91
N ALA A 170 38.03 -25.90 2.64
CA ALA A 170 37.10 -26.55 1.74
C ALA A 170 37.51 -28.00 1.46
N GLN A 171 36.57 -28.95 1.65
CA GLN A 171 36.64 -30.28 1.06
C GLN A 171 35.79 -30.34 -0.22
N PRO A 172 36.27 -30.98 -1.30
CA PRO A 172 35.59 -31.02 -2.59
C PRO A 172 34.79 -32.31 -2.79
N MET A 173 33.62 -32.21 -3.42
CA MET A 173 32.89 -33.30 -4.10
C MET A 173 31.94 -32.65 -5.11
N SER A 174 31.68 -33.14 -6.32
CA SER A 174 32.26 -34.15 -7.20
C SER A 174 31.67 -33.82 -8.58
N ARG A 175 32.46 -33.91 -9.66
CA ARG A 175 31.97 -33.82 -11.04
C ARG A 175 31.45 -35.19 -11.50
N PRO A 176 30.50 -35.20 -12.45
CA PRO A 176 30.63 -36.08 -13.60
C PRO A 176 30.88 -35.27 -14.87
N ASP A 177 31.87 -35.74 -15.63
CA ASP A 177 32.22 -35.30 -16.98
C ASP A 177 31.04 -35.43 -17.96
N ALA A 178 31.00 -34.56 -18.98
CA ALA A 178 31.27 -35.00 -20.35
C ALA A 178 31.18 -33.85 -21.37
N ASN A 179 32.29 -33.70 -22.10
CA ASN A 179 32.36 -33.48 -23.54
C ASN A 179 32.31 -32.04 -24.12
N ARG A 180 33.53 -31.52 -24.27
CA ARG A 180 34.21 -31.09 -25.51
C ARG A 180 33.63 -29.98 -26.40
N SER A 181 34.61 -29.14 -26.77
CA SER A 181 34.80 -28.32 -27.99
C SER A 181 34.13 -26.95 -27.98
N GLY A 182 34.81 -25.84 -28.23
CA GLY A 182 36.21 -25.60 -28.58
C GLY A 182 36.37 -24.14 -29.02
N GLY A 183 37.59 -23.60 -28.88
CA GLY A 183 38.07 -22.47 -29.69
C GLY A 183 37.74 -21.06 -29.18
N GLY A 184 38.64 -20.53 -28.35
CA GLY A 184 38.82 -19.09 -28.20
C GLY A 184 39.93 -18.57 -29.13
N VAL A 185 39.71 -17.39 -29.69
CA VAL A 185 40.72 -16.41 -30.15
C VAL A 185 40.01 -15.06 -29.94
N GLY A 186 40.45 -14.09 -29.14
CA GLY A 186 41.79 -13.59 -28.90
C GLY A 186 41.92 -12.24 -29.61
N GLY A 187 41.90 -11.12 -28.90
CA GLY A 187 42.14 -9.81 -29.50
C GLY A 187 41.61 -8.60 -28.73
N SER A 188 42.48 -8.04 -27.88
CA SER A 188 42.44 -6.66 -27.37
C SER A 188 42.29 -5.65 -28.51
N LEU A 189 41.68 -4.49 -28.27
CA LEU A 189 42.26 -3.16 -28.58
C LEU A 189 41.35 -2.01 -28.07
N SER A 190 41.96 -1.24 -27.16
CA SER A 190 41.91 0.20 -26.92
C SER A 190 40.73 1.09 -27.35
N ALA A 191 40.35 1.92 -26.39
CA ALA A 191 39.56 3.14 -26.52
C ALA A 191 40.28 4.23 -27.34
N ARG A 192 39.55 4.82 -28.29
CA ARG A 192 39.50 6.26 -28.62
C ARG A 192 38.48 6.44 -29.75
N ASP A 193 37.36 7.09 -29.43
CA ASP A 193 36.81 8.24 -30.16
C ASP A 193 35.36 8.47 -29.69
N MET A 194 35.25 9.48 -28.83
CA MET A 194 34.00 10.12 -28.45
C MET A 194 33.60 11.08 -29.56
N ASN A 195 32.28 11.18 -29.78
CA ASN A 195 31.55 12.26 -30.44
C ASN A 195 31.25 12.10 -31.96
N ALA A 196 30.21 11.31 -32.26
CA ALA A 196 29.30 11.54 -33.39
C ALA A 196 27.92 10.92 -33.08
N PRO A 197 26.79 11.59 -33.39
CA PRO A 197 25.46 11.00 -33.24
C PRO A 197 25.24 9.87 -34.27
N PRO A 198 24.60 8.75 -33.89
CA PRO A 198 24.33 7.67 -34.84
C PRO A 198 23.29 8.10 -35.90
N PRO A 199 23.42 7.63 -37.15
CA PRO A 199 22.49 7.95 -38.24
C PRO A 199 21.09 7.36 -38.01
N PRO A 200 20.03 7.96 -38.60
CA PRO A 200 18.67 7.46 -38.43
C PRO A 200 18.53 6.07 -39.05
N SER A 201 17.90 5.16 -38.28
CA SER A 201 17.59 3.80 -38.74
C SER A 201 16.57 3.82 -39.88
N PRO A 202 16.63 2.87 -40.83
CA PRO A 202 15.76 2.85 -42.00
C PRO A 202 14.30 2.58 -41.61
N VAL A 203 13.39 3.34 -42.23
CA VAL A 203 11.94 3.10 -42.15
C VAL A 203 11.62 1.83 -42.95
N MET A 204 11.39 0.72 -42.26
CA MET A 204 10.78 -0.47 -42.86
C MET A 204 9.26 -0.32 -42.81
N LYS A 205 8.64 -0.24 -43.99
CA LYS A 205 7.24 -0.64 -44.17
C LYS A 205 7.21 -2.16 -44.02
N GLU A 206 6.49 -2.66 -43.02
CA GLU A 206 6.26 -4.10 -42.88
C GLU A 206 4.80 -4.36 -42.53
N ASP A 207 4.24 -5.30 -43.29
CA ASP A 207 2.83 -5.63 -43.38
C ASP A 207 2.23 -6.09 -42.05
N ALA A 208 0.97 -5.74 -41.84
CA ALA A 208 0.14 -6.21 -40.74
C ALA A 208 -0.07 -7.73 -40.81
N LYS A 209 0.88 -8.49 -40.28
CA LYS A 209 0.68 -9.88 -39.87
C LYS A 209 0.63 -9.94 -38.35
N ALA A 210 -0.45 -10.55 -37.86
CA ALA A 210 -0.81 -10.70 -36.46
C ALA A 210 0.42 -11.04 -35.59
N LYS A 211 0.77 -10.12 -34.69
CA LYS A 211 1.73 -10.38 -33.61
C LYS A 211 1.21 -11.56 -32.80
N THR A 212 1.88 -12.70 -32.91
CA THR A 212 1.53 -13.89 -32.13
C THR A 212 1.68 -13.58 -30.64
N GLY A 213 0.75 -14.10 -29.82
CA GLY A 213 0.68 -13.81 -28.37
C GLY A 213 1.99 -14.07 -27.61
N ALA A 214 2.90 -14.88 -28.17
CA ALA A 214 4.22 -15.14 -27.60
C ALA A 214 5.17 -13.92 -27.61
N VAL A 215 4.98 -12.95 -28.51
CA VAL A 215 5.78 -11.71 -28.55
C VAL A 215 5.25 -10.71 -27.52
N ALA A 216 3.93 -10.54 -27.43
CA ALA A 216 3.29 -9.70 -26.42
C ALA A 216 3.55 -10.20 -24.98
N VAL A 217 3.60 -11.52 -24.77
CA VAL A 217 3.98 -12.12 -23.47
C VAL A 217 5.46 -11.89 -23.17
N ARG A 218 6.35 -11.87 -24.17
CA ARG A 218 7.78 -11.59 -23.98
C ARG A 218 8.03 -10.12 -23.69
N GLU A 219 7.36 -9.21 -24.38
CA GLU A 219 7.40 -7.78 -24.09
C GLU A 219 6.80 -7.48 -22.71
N SER A 220 5.70 -8.13 -22.34
CA SER A 220 5.14 -8.04 -20.98
C SER A 220 6.09 -8.59 -19.92
N LYS A 221 6.77 -9.73 -20.17
CA LYS A 221 7.78 -10.27 -19.25
C LYS A 221 9.01 -9.38 -19.15
N ARG A 222 9.45 -8.76 -20.25
CA ARG A 222 10.56 -7.79 -20.24
C ARG A 222 10.17 -6.49 -19.54
N ALA A 223 8.98 -5.96 -19.79
CA ALA A 223 8.46 -4.78 -19.10
C ALA A 223 8.28 -5.01 -17.59
N ARG A 224 7.85 -6.22 -17.18
CA ARG A 224 7.83 -6.62 -15.76
C ARG A 224 9.23 -6.78 -15.18
N ALA A 225 10.15 -7.44 -15.91
CA ALA A 225 11.54 -7.58 -15.48
C ALA A 225 12.29 -6.24 -15.39
N GLN A 226 11.83 -5.21 -16.12
CA GLN A 226 12.41 -3.87 -16.07
C GLN A 226 11.77 -2.98 -14.99
N GLN A 227 10.55 -3.33 -14.53
CA GLN A 227 9.95 -2.76 -13.32
C GLN A 227 10.54 -3.35 -12.03
N ASP A 228 11.15 -4.54 -12.09
CA ASP A 228 11.79 -5.21 -10.94
C ASP A 228 13.24 -4.75 -10.67
N ILE A 229 13.83 -3.83 -11.46
CA ILE A 229 15.25 -3.39 -11.31
C ILE A 229 15.41 -1.86 -11.20
N VAL A 230 14.40 -1.13 -10.75
CA VAL A 230 14.67 0.18 -10.09
C VAL A 230 14.52 -0.02 -8.59
N ARG A 231 15.40 -0.87 -8.05
CA ARG A 231 15.68 -0.89 -6.62
C ARG A 231 16.60 0.31 -6.37
N VAL A 232 16.01 1.45 -6.05
CA VAL A 232 16.78 2.44 -5.29
C VAL A 232 17.15 1.72 -4.00
N GLU A 233 18.44 1.44 -3.81
CA GLU A 233 18.96 0.95 -2.53
C GLU A 233 18.68 2.03 -1.49
N SER A 234 17.51 1.94 -0.85
CA SER A 234 17.26 2.66 0.39
C SER A 234 18.14 1.98 1.44
N ASP A 235 19.19 2.67 1.88
CA ASP A 235 20.08 2.30 2.99
C ASP A 235 19.35 2.29 4.37
N ALA A 236 18.03 2.14 4.35
CA ALA A 236 17.17 2.14 5.51
C ALA A 236 17.12 0.72 6.10
N PRO A 237 17.29 0.56 7.43
CA PRO A 237 17.12 -0.73 8.07
C PRO A 237 15.72 -1.26 7.77
N SER A 238 15.68 -2.51 7.32
CA SER A 238 14.46 -3.26 7.03
C SER A 238 13.59 -3.33 8.28
N THR A 239 12.63 -2.41 8.39
CA THR A 239 11.80 -2.29 9.59
C THR A 239 10.68 -3.31 9.53
N VAL A 240 10.57 -4.14 10.58
CA VAL A 240 9.47 -5.11 10.70
C VAL A 240 8.19 -4.35 10.99
N VAL A 241 7.17 -4.59 10.16
CA VAL A 241 5.86 -3.94 10.28
C VAL A 241 4.81 -4.94 10.75
N ARG A 242 3.97 -4.54 11.71
CA ARG A 242 2.78 -5.28 12.12
C ARG A 242 1.56 -4.38 12.17
N LYS A 243 0.43 -4.88 11.68
CA LYS A 243 -0.87 -4.21 11.76
C LYS A 243 -1.68 -4.81 12.90
N VAL A 244 -2.25 -3.96 13.76
CA VAL A 244 -3.16 -4.36 14.83
C VAL A 244 -4.35 -3.40 14.84
N GLY A 245 -5.54 -3.89 14.49
CA GLY A 245 -6.72 -3.04 14.34
C GLY A 245 -6.55 -1.99 13.24
N ASP A 246 -6.78 -0.72 13.56
CA ASP A 246 -6.57 0.44 12.69
C ASP A 246 -5.11 0.95 12.70
N LYS A 247 -4.26 0.44 13.59
CA LYS A 247 -2.90 0.93 13.82
C LYS A 247 -1.83 0.10 13.13
N THR A 248 -0.78 0.79 12.70
CA THR A 248 0.45 0.22 12.15
C THR A 248 1.58 0.41 13.15
N PHE A 249 2.30 -0.66 13.45
CA PHE A 249 3.45 -0.68 14.36
C PHE A 249 4.73 -1.05 13.63
N TYR A 250 5.81 -0.39 14.04
CA TYR A 250 7.16 -0.57 13.54
C TYR A 250 8.07 -1.05 14.66
N LEU A 251 8.79 -2.15 14.43
CA LEU A 251 9.80 -2.60 15.38
C LEU A 251 11.09 -1.79 15.19
N ARG A 252 11.39 -0.91 16.15
CA ARG A 252 12.60 -0.07 16.14
C ARG A 252 13.38 -0.32 17.41
N GLU A 253 14.63 -0.75 17.29
CA GLU A 253 15.51 -1.01 18.45
C GLU A 253 14.88 -1.98 19.49
N GLY A 254 14.07 -2.93 18.99
CA GLY A 254 13.34 -3.90 19.81
C GLY A 254 12.11 -3.35 20.55
N VAL A 255 11.67 -2.12 20.22
CA VAL A 255 10.44 -1.51 20.75
C VAL A 255 9.41 -1.41 19.62
N TRP A 256 8.20 -1.93 19.84
CA TRP A 256 7.09 -1.72 18.92
C TRP A 256 6.58 -0.29 19.05
N THR A 257 6.69 0.49 17.98
CA THR A 257 6.32 1.91 17.96
C THR A 257 5.17 2.13 16.99
N ASP A 258 4.08 2.73 17.47
CA ASP A 258 2.96 3.16 16.64
C ASP A 258 3.40 4.20 15.60
N SER A 259 2.95 4.05 14.36
CA SER A 259 3.16 4.99 13.26
C SER A 259 2.73 6.43 13.55
N GLU A 260 1.77 6.63 14.47
CA GLU A 260 1.31 7.96 14.87
C GLU A 260 2.20 8.61 15.94
N PHE A 261 3.12 7.85 16.55
CA PHE A 261 4.05 8.39 17.55
C PHE A 261 5.08 9.30 16.87
N LYS A 262 5.14 10.55 17.35
CA LYS A 262 6.18 11.53 17.00
C LYS A 262 6.87 11.94 18.29
N GLN A 263 8.19 11.86 18.33
CA GLN A 263 8.96 12.16 19.54
C GLN A 263 8.84 13.64 19.95
N GLU A 264 8.61 14.51 18.98
CA GLU A 264 8.43 15.95 19.16
C GLU A 264 6.99 16.31 19.57
N ALA A 265 6.06 15.35 19.55
CA ALA A 265 4.68 15.60 19.93
C ALA A 265 4.61 15.82 21.45
N LYS A 266 4.10 16.99 21.85
CA LYS A 266 3.86 17.36 23.26
C LYS A 266 2.56 16.75 23.79
N LEU A 267 2.35 15.47 23.54
CA LEU A 267 1.19 14.75 24.07
C LEU A 267 1.49 14.30 25.51
N PRO A 268 0.48 14.20 26.38
CA PRO A 268 0.64 13.57 27.69
C PRO A 268 1.20 12.15 27.52
N GLU A 269 2.14 11.77 28.37
CA GLU A 269 2.75 10.43 28.36
C GLU A 269 2.44 9.68 29.65
N THR A 270 2.20 8.38 29.54
CA THR A 270 2.02 7.46 30.67
C THR A 270 2.98 6.30 30.48
N ALA A 271 3.98 6.21 31.35
CA ALA A 271 4.90 5.09 31.43
C ALA A 271 4.28 3.98 32.27
N LEU A 272 4.38 2.74 31.81
CA LEU A 272 3.82 1.56 32.43
C LEU A 272 4.86 0.45 32.44
N GLU A 273 4.90 -0.29 33.54
CA GLU A 273 5.69 -1.52 33.62
C GLU A 273 4.86 -2.71 33.13
N PHE A 274 5.44 -3.52 32.25
CA PHE A 274 4.77 -4.70 31.71
C PHE A 274 4.36 -5.67 32.83
N GLY A 275 3.07 -5.97 32.91
CA GLY A 275 2.52 -6.84 33.95
C GLY A 275 2.44 -6.21 35.35
N GLY A 276 2.65 -4.91 35.50
CA GLY A 276 2.44 -4.18 36.75
C GLY A 276 0.97 -3.93 37.08
N GLU A 277 0.69 -3.46 38.30
CA GLU A 277 -0.70 -3.16 38.72
C GLU A 277 -1.34 -2.04 37.88
N GLU A 278 -0.59 -0.98 37.59
CA GLU A 278 -1.05 0.15 36.77
C GLU A 278 -1.36 -0.28 35.33
N TYR A 279 -0.58 -1.22 34.79
CA TYR A 279 -0.80 -1.81 33.47
C TYR A 279 -2.16 -2.53 33.41
N PHE A 280 -2.46 -3.39 34.37
CA PHE A 280 -3.76 -4.09 34.40
C PHE A 280 -4.92 -3.17 34.76
N ALA A 281 -4.70 -2.17 35.62
CA ALA A 281 -5.71 -1.16 35.93
C ALA A 281 -6.11 -0.35 34.69
N LEU A 282 -5.13 0.00 33.84
CA LEU A 282 -5.38 0.65 32.57
C LEU A 282 -6.15 -0.26 31.61
N LEU A 283 -5.75 -1.53 31.46
CA LEU A 283 -6.43 -2.48 30.56
C LEU A 283 -7.89 -2.76 30.95
N LYS A 284 -8.24 -2.65 32.24
CA LYS A 284 -9.64 -2.73 32.68
C LYS A 284 -10.47 -1.52 32.24
N ARG A 285 -9.87 -0.33 32.21
CA ARG A 285 -10.52 0.91 31.80
C ARG A 285 -10.58 1.06 30.27
N GLU A 286 -9.51 0.65 29.60
CA GLU A 286 -9.33 0.75 28.15
C GLU A 286 -8.94 -0.61 27.56
N PRO A 287 -9.89 -1.56 27.43
CA PRO A 287 -9.61 -2.92 26.95
C PRO A 287 -9.02 -2.98 25.55
N GLN A 288 -9.27 -1.95 24.75
CA GLN A 288 -8.68 -1.72 23.43
C GLN A 288 -7.15 -1.81 23.45
N LEU A 289 -6.50 -1.24 24.48
CA LEU A 289 -5.03 -1.21 24.57
C LEU A 289 -4.41 -2.60 24.68
N ALA A 290 -5.16 -3.60 25.16
CA ALA A 290 -4.67 -4.96 25.33
C ALA A 290 -4.16 -5.57 24.02
N ARG A 291 -4.85 -5.30 22.90
CA ARG A 291 -4.45 -5.82 21.58
C ARG A 291 -3.11 -5.23 21.11
N PHE A 292 -2.84 -3.97 21.46
CA PHE A 292 -1.59 -3.30 21.10
C PHE A 292 -0.44 -3.77 21.99
N PHE A 293 -0.68 -3.89 23.30
CA PHE A 293 0.33 -4.38 24.24
C PHE A 293 0.67 -5.87 24.05
N ALA A 294 -0.22 -6.65 23.43
CA ALA A 294 0.07 -8.03 23.04
C ALA A 294 1.20 -8.17 21.98
N LEU A 295 1.66 -7.07 21.38
CA LEU A 295 2.79 -7.09 20.44
C LEU A 295 4.13 -7.46 21.08
N GLY A 296 4.31 -7.18 22.38
CA GLY A 296 5.51 -7.52 23.13
C GLY A 296 5.62 -6.75 24.45
N GLU A 297 6.73 -6.94 25.16
CA GLU A 297 6.97 -6.30 26.48
C GLU A 297 7.36 -4.82 26.37
N ARG A 298 7.76 -4.36 25.18
CA ARG A 298 8.16 -2.98 24.90
C ARG A 298 7.30 -2.41 23.77
N VAL A 299 6.34 -1.55 24.12
CA VAL A 299 5.38 -0.98 23.18
C VAL A 299 5.16 0.50 23.46
N VAL A 300 5.18 1.32 22.42
CA VAL A 300 4.78 2.73 22.43
C VAL A 300 3.57 2.88 21.53
N VAL A 301 2.44 3.33 22.09
CA VAL A 301 1.19 3.53 21.34
C VAL A 301 0.60 4.89 21.62
N VAL A 302 0.11 5.57 20.58
CA VAL A 302 -0.68 6.80 20.73
C VAL A 302 -2.14 6.41 20.74
N TYR A 303 -2.86 6.65 21.82
CA TYR A 303 -4.27 6.28 21.92
C TYR A 303 -5.06 7.39 22.61
N LYS A 304 -6.16 7.83 21.96
CA LYS A 304 -7.02 8.93 22.44
C LYS A 304 -6.25 10.20 22.83
N GLY A 305 -5.25 10.57 22.03
CA GLY A 305 -4.44 11.78 22.24
C GLY A 305 -3.41 11.68 23.38
N ARG A 306 -3.10 10.48 23.86
CA ARG A 306 -2.09 10.22 24.90
C ARG A 306 -1.10 9.16 24.44
N ILE A 307 0.17 9.32 24.83
CA ILE A 307 1.23 8.34 24.59
C ILE A 307 1.25 7.36 25.76
N TYR A 308 1.19 6.07 25.47
CA TYR A 308 1.40 5.01 26.44
C TYR A 308 2.69 4.27 26.10
N ARG A 309 3.63 4.25 27.05
CA ARG A 309 4.92 3.57 26.91
C ARG A 309 4.98 2.42 27.90
N VAL A 310 5.02 1.19 27.39
CA VAL A 310 5.23 -0.01 28.17
C VAL A 310 6.70 -0.41 28.08
N SER A 311 7.34 -0.59 29.23
CA SER A 311 8.70 -1.14 29.35
C SER A 311 8.69 -2.51 30.02
N SER A 312 9.70 -3.34 29.72
CA SER A 312 9.88 -4.63 30.39
C SER A 312 10.06 -4.44 31.90
N LYS A 313 9.65 -5.45 32.66
CA LYS A 313 9.90 -5.52 34.11
C LYS A 313 11.42 -5.55 34.34
N GLN A 314 11.93 -4.71 35.26
CA GLN A 314 13.34 -4.76 35.68
C GLN A 314 13.59 -5.95 36.62
#